data_AF-A0A371IQ74-F1
#
_entry.id   AF-A0A371IQ74-F1
#
_cell.length_a   1.000
_cell.length_b   1.000
_cell.length_c   1.000
_cell.angle_alpha   90.00
_cell.angle_beta   90.00
_cell.angle_gamma   90.00
#
_symmetry.space_group_name_H-M   'P 1'
#
loop_
_entity.id
_entity.type
_entity.pdbx_description
1 polymer ?
#
loop_
_entity_poly.entity_id
_entity_poly.type
_entity_poly.pdbx_seq_one_letter_code
_entity_poly.pdbx_strand_id
1 'polypeptide(L)'
;MKIFLTLFGISSGIMVGSGVVAILILIGIVPRMSQVSNTKEFVPFYEMILVIGTFLGGIMSLQDIHLNLGKFSVIISGLCYGVFLGFLSSGLTEIMDYIPVVSRRLKIPVIYLKYVIISLLIGKVLGSFLGRLII
;
A
#
# COMPACT_ATOMS: atom_id res chain seq x y z
N MET A 1 -0.35 -19.01 -27.64
CA MET A 1 -0.33 -17.64 -27.08
C MET A 1 -1.35 -17.40 -25.97
N LYS A 2 -2.65 -17.70 -26.13
CA LYS A 2 -3.69 -17.37 -25.12
C LYS A 2 -3.40 -17.90 -23.70
N ILE A 3 -2.93 -19.14 -23.55
CA ILE A 3 -2.53 -19.70 -22.24
C ILE A 3 -1.43 -18.89 -21.55
N PHE A 4 -0.43 -18.43 -22.31
CA PHE A 4 0.66 -17.63 -21.77
C PHE A 4 0.18 -16.27 -21.26
N LEU A 5 -0.71 -15.60 -22.01
CA LEU A 5 -1.33 -14.36 -21.57
C LEU A 5 -2.20 -14.55 -20.32
N THR A 6 -2.94 -15.65 -20.21
CA THR A 6 -3.74 -15.96 -19.01
C THR A 6 -2.85 -16.20 -17.79
N LEU A 7 -1.78 -16.98 -17.92
CA LEU A 7 -0.81 -17.21 -16.85
C LEU A 7 -0.10 -15.91 -16.43
N PHE A 8 0.30 -15.10 -17.39
CA PHE A 8 0.94 -13.81 -17.13
C PHE A 8 -0.01 -12.86 -16.39
N GLY A 9 -1.27 -12.75 -16.84
CA GLY A 9 -2.28 -11.91 -16.19
C GLY A 9 -2.60 -12.35 -14.76
N ILE A 10 -2.72 -13.65 -14.52
CA ILE A 10 -2.92 -14.19 -13.16
C ILE A 10 -1.70 -13.91 -12.28
N SER A 11 -0.49 -14.15 -12.79
CA SER A 11 0.76 -13.88 -12.06
C SER A 11 0.89 -12.40 -11.69
N SER A 12 0.62 -11.49 -12.64
CA SER A 12 0.68 -10.05 -12.37
C SER A 12 -0.39 -9.62 -11.38
N GLY A 13 -1.60 -10.18 -11.47
CA GLY A 13 -2.69 -9.87 -10.53
C GLY A 13 -2.37 -10.29 -9.10
N ILE A 14 -1.81 -11.50 -8.90
CA ILE A 14 -1.39 -11.99 -7.58
C ILE A 14 -0.25 -11.12 -7.03
N MET A 15 0.73 -10.74 -7.85
CA MET A 15 1.85 -9.90 -7.43
C MET A 15 1.39 -8.50 -6.98
N VAL A 16 0.50 -7.86 -7.74
CA VAL A 16 -0.01 -6.53 -7.41
C VAL A 16 -0.92 -6.59 -6.17
N GLY A 17 -1.85 -7.56 -6.13
CA GLY A 17 -2.78 -7.71 -5.01
C GLY A 17 -2.07 -8.00 -3.68
N SER A 18 -1.10 -8.92 -3.69
CA SER A 18 -0.28 -9.20 -2.50
C SER A 18 0.55 -7.99 -2.06
N GLY A 19 1.08 -7.19 -3.00
CA GLY A 19 1.80 -5.96 -2.69
C GLY A 19 0.92 -4.93 -1.98
N VAL A 20 -0.30 -4.70 -2.48
CA VAL A 20 -1.24 -3.74 -1.86
C VAL A 20 -1.62 -4.18 -0.45
N VAL A 21 -2.01 -5.44 -0.27
CA VAL A 21 -2.41 -5.96 1.04
C VAL A 21 -1.23 -5.95 2.03
N ALA A 22 -0.05 -6.37 1.59
CA ALA A 22 1.16 -6.36 2.44
C ALA A 22 1.50 -4.95 2.92
N ILE A 23 1.44 -3.94 2.05
CA ILE A 23 1.73 -2.56 2.42
C ILE A 23 0.71 -2.02 3.42
N LEU A 24 -0.58 -2.24 3.18
CA LEU A 24 -1.65 -1.75 4.07
C LEU A 24 -1.57 -2.38 5.47
N ILE A 25 -1.30 -3.68 5.55
CA ILE A 25 -1.14 -4.39 6.83
C ILE A 25 0.17 -3.97 7.52
N LEU A 26 1.29 -3.91 6.79
CA LEU A 26 2.60 -3.52 7.34
C LEU A 26 2.58 -2.11 7.92
N ILE A 27 1.84 -1.19 7.29
CA ILE A 27 1.66 0.18 7.80
C ILE A 27 0.81 0.25 9.07
N GLY A 28 0.12 -0.84 9.41
CA GLY A 28 -0.70 -0.90 10.62
C GLY A 28 -2.00 -0.12 10.47
N ILE A 29 -2.51 0.07 9.25
CA ILE A 29 -3.77 0.80 9.05
C ILE A 29 -4.95 0.08 9.73
N VAL A 30 -4.99 -1.25 9.60
CA VAL A 30 -6.02 -2.13 10.17
C VAL A 30 -6.01 -2.11 11.70
N PRO A 31 -4.88 -2.40 12.39
CA PRO A 31 -4.86 -2.37 13.85
C PRO A 31 -5.19 -0.97 14.40
N ARG A 32 -4.84 0.12 13.71
CA ARG A 32 -5.20 1.47 14.14
C ARG A 32 -6.67 1.80 14.00
N MET A 33 -7.29 1.45 12.88
CA MET A 33 -8.73 1.61 12.72
C MET A 33 -9.48 0.86 13.83
N SER A 34 -9.06 -0.37 14.11
CA SER A 34 -9.61 -1.19 15.17
C SER A 34 -9.40 -0.61 16.57
N GLN A 35 -8.22 -0.03 16.85
CA GLN A 35 -7.90 0.63 18.13
C GLN A 35 -8.74 1.89 18.36
N VAL A 36 -8.86 2.77 17.36
CA VAL A 36 -9.68 4.01 17.46
C VAL A 36 -11.16 3.66 17.66
N SER A 37 -11.62 2.58 17.03
CA SER A 37 -13.00 2.08 17.16
C SER A 37 -13.25 1.29 18.45
N ASN A 38 -12.24 1.10 19.33
CA ASN A 38 -12.27 0.19 20.47
C ASN A 38 -12.76 -1.25 20.14
N THR A 39 -12.57 -1.69 18.90
CA THR A 39 -13.16 -2.91 18.35
C THR A 39 -12.04 -3.86 17.89
N LYS A 40 -11.24 -4.32 18.87
CA LYS A 40 -10.05 -5.18 18.64
C LYS A 40 -10.37 -6.59 18.15
N GLU A 41 -11.55 -7.08 18.47
CA GLU A 41 -11.97 -8.44 18.14
C GLU A 41 -12.36 -8.59 16.64
N PHE A 42 -12.66 -7.49 15.96
CA PHE A 42 -13.13 -7.51 14.57
C PHE A 42 -12.06 -7.14 13.55
N VAL A 43 -10.77 -7.24 13.90
CA VAL A 43 -9.65 -7.04 12.96
C VAL A 43 -9.81 -7.81 11.64
N PRO A 44 -10.20 -9.11 11.64
CA PRO A 44 -10.38 -9.85 10.39
C PRO A 44 -11.49 -9.28 9.49
N PHE A 45 -12.50 -8.64 10.09
CA PHE A 45 -13.59 -8.02 9.35
C PHE A 45 -13.13 -6.74 8.63
N TYR A 46 -12.30 -5.92 9.28
CA TYR A 46 -11.69 -4.75 8.64
C TYR A 46 -10.78 -5.14 7.48
N GLU A 47 -10.00 -6.22 7.61
CA GLU A 47 -9.18 -6.75 6.51
C GLU A 47 -10.06 -7.17 5.33
N MET A 48 -11.15 -7.89 5.59
CA MET A 48 -12.08 -8.32 4.55
C MET A 48 -12.70 -7.13 3.80
N ILE A 49 -13.11 -6.08 4.52
CA ILE A 49 -13.65 -4.86 3.90
C ILE A 49 -12.60 -4.18 3.02
N LEU A 50 -11.34 -4.10 3.47
CA LEU A 50 -10.26 -3.54 2.66
C LEU A 50 -9.99 -4.36 1.41
N VAL A 51 -9.96 -5.69 1.51
CA VAL A 51 -9.75 -6.58 0.36
C VAL A 51 -10.89 -6.43 -0.65
N ILE A 52 -12.15 -6.41 -0.19
CA ILE A 52 -13.31 -6.22 -1.06
C ILE A 52 -13.27 -4.83 -1.73
N GLY A 53 -12.93 -3.79 -0.96
CA GLY A 53 -12.83 -2.42 -1.47
C GLY A 53 -11.73 -2.26 -2.53
N THR A 54 -10.55 -2.84 -2.30
CA THR A 54 -9.45 -2.83 -3.27
C THR A 54 -9.75 -3.66 -4.51
N PHE A 55 -10.44 -4.79 -4.37
CA PHE A 55 -10.89 -5.61 -5.49
C PHE A 55 -11.90 -4.85 -6.36
N LEU A 56 -12.93 -4.26 -5.76
CA LEU A 56 -13.94 -3.46 -6.48
C LEU A 56 -13.31 -2.22 -7.13
N GLY A 57 -12.43 -1.51 -6.41
CA GLY A 57 -11.71 -0.36 -6.96
C GLY A 57 -10.81 -0.73 -8.13
N GLY A 58 -10.17 -1.91 -8.08
CA GLY A 58 -9.37 -2.44 -9.19
C GLY A 58 -10.22 -2.72 -10.43
N ILE A 59 -11.39 -3.34 -10.28
CA ILE A 59 -12.32 -3.58 -11.39
C ILE A 59 -12.81 -2.25 -11.98
N MET A 60 -13.22 -1.29 -11.14
CA MET A 60 -13.66 0.03 -11.59
C MET A 60 -12.58 0.77 -12.36
N SER A 61 -11.32 0.68 -11.92
CA SER A 61 -10.18 1.29 -12.58
C SER A 61 -9.84 0.62 -13.93
N LEU A 62 -10.05 -0.69 -14.06
CA LEU A 62 -9.78 -1.42 -15.30
C LEU A 62 -10.85 -1.18 -16.38
N GLN A 63 -12.08 -0.91 -15.97
CA GLN A 63 -13.21 -0.69 -16.87
C GLN A 63 -13.42 0.78 -17.23
N ASP A 64 -12.53 1.69 -16.78
CA ASP A 64 -12.64 3.15 -16.95
C ASP A 64 -14.07 3.67 -16.69
N ILE A 65 -14.71 3.12 -15.65
CA ILE A 65 -16.09 3.47 -15.33
C ILE A 65 -16.09 4.86 -14.70
N HIS A 66 -16.42 5.85 -15.52
CA HIS A 66 -16.69 7.19 -15.05
C HIS A 66 -18.08 7.26 -14.42
N LEU A 67 -18.14 6.97 -13.12
CA LEU A 67 -19.33 7.23 -12.32
C LEU A 67 -19.48 8.74 -12.14
N ASN A 68 -20.31 9.38 -12.98
CA ASN A 68 -20.69 10.77 -12.81
C ASN A 68 -21.74 10.90 -11.68
N LEU A 69 -21.32 10.51 -10.47
CA LEU A 69 -22.10 10.72 -9.27
C LEU A 69 -22.02 12.22 -8.95
N GLY A 70 -23.17 12.89 -8.88
CA GLY A 70 -23.26 14.35 -8.73
C GLY A 70 -22.43 14.91 -7.56
N LYS A 71 -22.34 16.25 -7.49
CA LYS A 71 -21.44 16.99 -6.57
C LYS A 71 -21.40 16.47 -5.12
N PHE A 72 -22.53 15.98 -4.58
CA PHE A 72 -22.61 15.40 -3.24
C PHE A 72 -21.72 14.15 -3.06
N SER A 73 -21.64 13.29 -4.08
CA SER A 73 -20.81 12.08 -4.03
C SER A 73 -19.31 12.38 -4.10
N VAL A 74 -18.93 13.49 -4.71
CA VAL A 74 -17.53 13.95 -4.74
C VAL A 74 -17.10 14.41 -3.34
N ILE A 75 -18.00 15.10 -2.62
CA ILE A 75 -17.72 15.57 -1.26
C ILE A 75 -17.54 14.38 -0.30
N ILE A 76 -18.45 13.39 -0.35
CA ILE A 76 -18.34 12.23 0.55
C ILE A 76 -17.11 11.38 0.25
N SER A 77 -16.79 11.16 -1.04
CA SER A 77 -15.59 10.41 -1.43
C SER A 77 -14.30 11.14 -1.04
N GLY A 78 -14.27 12.47 -1.16
CA GLY A 78 -13.16 13.30 -0.69
C GLY A 78 -12.95 13.21 0.83
N LEU A 79 -14.02 13.22 1.62
CA LEU A 79 -13.95 13.03 3.07
C LEU A 79 -13.44 11.64 3.43
N CYS A 80 -13.97 10.59 2.80
CA CYS A 80 -13.51 9.21 3.00
C CYS A 80 -12.03 9.06 2.66
N TYR A 81 -11.58 9.66 1.55
CA TYR A 81 -10.18 9.65 1.16
C TYR A 81 -9.29 10.40 2.16
N GLY A 82 -9.76 11.54 2.68
CA GLY A 82 -9.07 12.27 3.74
C GLY A 82 -8.91 11.45 5.02
N VAL A 83 -9.96 10.74 5.45
CA VAL A 83 -9.89 9.83 6.61
C VAL A 83 -8.89 8.72 6.37
N PHE A 84 -8.93 8.09 5.20
CA PHE A 84 -7.99 7.04 4.82
C PHE A 84 -6.53 7.53 4.80
N LEU A 85 -6.26 8.68 4.18
CA LEU A 85 -4.94 9.31 4.19
C LEU A 85 -4.49 9.70 5.60
N GLY A 86 -5.41 10.13 6.46
CA GLY A 86 -5.15 10.38 7.87
C GLY A 86 -4.61 9.14 8.58
N PHE A 87 -5.29 7.99 8.43
CA PHE A 87 -4.82 6.73 9.00
C PHE A 87 -3.50 6.26 8.40
N LEU A 88 -3.31 6.39 7.09
CA LEU A 88 -2.04 6.07 6.42
C LEU A 88 -0.88 6.93 6.95
N SER A 89 -1.06 8.25 7.02
CA SER A 89 -0.04 9.18 7.52
C SER A 89 0.32 8.87 8.97
N SER A 90 -0.70 8.64 9.79
CA SER A 90 -0.51 8.22 11.18
C SER A 90 0.33 6.95 11.25
N GLY A 91 -0.03 5.91 10.48
CA GLY A 91 0.67 4.61 10.40
C GLY A 91 2.13 4.76 10.00
N LEU A 92 2.39 5.56 8.96
CA LEU A 92 3.74 5.86 8.49
C LEU A 92 4.61 6.48 9.60
N THR A 93 4.09 7.44 10.37
CA THR A 93 4.84 8.07 11.46
C THR A 93 5.36 7.05 12.50
N GLU A 94 4.55 6.06 12.85
CA GLU A 94 4.97 5.04 13.82
C GLU A 94 6.00 4.08 13.23
N ILE A 95 5.88 3.73 11.94
CA ILE A 95 6.94 2.99 11.25
C ILE A 95 8.24 3.78 11.22
N MET A 96 8.16 5.09 10.97
CA MET A 96 9.33 5.96 10.97
C MET A 96 10.02 5.98 12.34
N ASP A 97 9.26 5.90 13.42
CA ASP A 97 9.81 5.79 14.78
C ASP A 97 10.48 4.43 15.06
N TYR A 98 10.06 3.35 14.38
CA TYR A 98 10.70 2.03 14.50
C TYR A 98 12.02 1.91 13.74
N ILE A 99 12.23 2.65 12.63
CA ILE A 99 13.49 2.63 11.85
C ILE A 99 14.75 2.88 12.73
N PRO A 100 14.82 3.93 13.57
CA PRO A 100 15.99 4.17 14.42
C PRO A 100 16.15 3.11 15.53
N VAL A 101 15.06 2.46 15.96
CA VAL A 101 15.14 1.35 16.92
C VAL A 101 15.80 0.13 16.29
N VAL A 102 15.38 -0.24 15.07
CA VAL A 102 15.97 -1.35 14.32
C VAL A 102 17.44 -1.07 14.02
N SER A 103 17.79 0.16 13.60
CA SER A 103 19.16 0.58 13.35
C SER A 103 20.08 0.38 14.57
N ARG A 104 19.61 0.77 15.77
CA ARG A 104 20.34 0.54 17.03
C ARG A 104 20.46 -0.94 17.37
N ARG A 105 19.41 -1.74 17.15
CA ARG A 105 19.41 -3.20 17.42
C ARG A 105 20.38 -3.96 16.54
N LEU A 106 20.52 -3.55 15.28
CA LEU A 106 21.45 -4.17 14.32
C LEU A 106 22.91 -3.74 14.53
N LYS A 107 23.21 -2.90 15.53
CA LYS A 107 24.54 -2.33 15.83
C LYS A 107 25.23 -1.75 14.59
N ILE A 108 24.46 -1.23 13.64
CA ILE A 108 25.00 -0.64 12.41
C ILE A 108 25.56 0.73 12.80
N PRO A 109 26.88 0.97 12.65
CA PRO A 109 27.42 2.31 12.84
C PRO A 109 26.73 3.24 11.83
N VAL A 110 26.33 4.45 12.26
CA VAL A 110 25.56 5.42 11.45
C VAL A 110 26.16 5.62 10.04
N ILE A 111 27.49 5.47 9.92
CA ILE A 111 28.24 5.54 8.66
C ILE A 111 27.81 4.46 7.63
N TYR A 112 27.53 3.22 8.06
CA TYR A 112 27.15 2.11 7.17
C TYR A 112 25.68 2.18 6.74
N LEU A 113 24.81 2.78 7.57
CA LEU A 113 23.42 3.02 7.21
C LEU A 113 23.31 3.90 5.95
N LYS A 114 24.20 4.89 5.82
CA LYS A 114 24.29 5.75 4.63
C LYS A 114 24.55 4.95 3.36
N TYR A 115 25.48 3.98 3.40
CA TYR A 115 25.78 3.13 2.24
C TYR A 115 24.62 2.21 1.87
N VAL A 116 23.92 1.66 2.87
CA VAL A 116 22.71 0.85 2.64
C VAL A 116 21.61 1.67 1.96
N ILE A 117 21.35 2.89 2.46
CA ILE A 117 20.35 3.79 1.88
C ILE A 117 20.74 4.20 0.45
N ILE A 118 22.02 4.51 0.20
CA ILE A 118 22.52 4.84 -1.14
C ILE A 118 22.36 3.64 -2.09
N SER A 119 22.68 2.42 -1.66
CA SER A 119 22.49 1.22 -2.47
C SER A 119 21.01 0.99 -2.83
N LEU A 120 20.10 1.20 -1.87
CA LEU A 120 18.65 1.13 -2.10
C LEU A 120 18.18 2.20 -3.09
N LEU A 121 18.67 3.43 -2.94
CA LEU A 121 18.34 4.54 -3.86
C LEU A 121 18.81 4.24 -5.28
N ILE A 122 20.05 3.77 -5.44
CA ILE A 122 20.60 3.38 -6.75
C ILE A 122 19.75 2.27 -7.37
N GLY A 123 19.41 1.24 -6.60
CA GLY A 123 18.52 0.18 -7.07
C GLY A 123 17.15 0.70 -7.53
N LYS A 124 16.56 1.65 -6.81
CA LYS A 124 15.28 2.26 -7.16
C LYS A 124 15.37 3.14 -8.43
N VAL A 125 16.46 3.88 -8.59
CA VAL A 125 16.73 4.69 -9.79
C VAL A 125 16.94 3.78 -11.01
N LEU A 126 17.79 2.75 -10.89
CA LEU A 126 18.04 1.79 -11.97
C LEU A 126 16.77 1.03 -12.35
N GLY A 127 15.98 0.58 -11.37
CA GLY A 127 14.69 -0.07 -11.60
C GLY A 127 13.70 0.82 -12.35
N SER A 128 13.62 2.12 -12.01
CA SER A 128 12.78 3.09 -12.72
C SER A 128 13.25 3.33 -14.16
N PHE A 129 14.56 3.42 -14.37
CA PHE A 129 15.16 3.60 -15.69
C PHE A 129 14.92 2.40 -16.61
N LEU A 130 15.13 1.19 -16.09
CA LEU A 130 14.87 -0.06 -16.81
C LEU A 130 13.38 -0.25 -17.08
N GLY A 131 12.52 0.04 -16.11
CA GLY A 131 11.07 -0.03 -16.29
C GLY A 131 10.58 0.86 -17.42
N ARG A 132 11.09 2.10 -17.52
CA ARG A 132 10.77 3.03 -18.61
C ARG A 132 11.37 2.64 -19.97
N LEU A 133 12.41 1.80 -19.98
CA LEU A 133 13.06 1.35 -21.21
C LEU A 133 12.40 0.08 -21.77
N ILE A 134 11.68 -0.67 -20.93
CA ILE A 134 11.01 -1.94 -21.25
C ILE A 134 9.50 -1.77 -21.53
N ILE A 135 8.85 -0.76 -20.96
CA ILE A 135 7.44 -0.37 -21.19
C ILE A 135 7.39 0.82 -22.14
#